data_AF-A0A1C3IVL3-F1
#
_entry.id   AF-A0A1C3IVL3-F1
#
_cell.length_a   1.000
_cell.length_b   1.000
_cell.length_c   1.000
_cell.angle_alpha   90.00
_cell.angle_beta   90.00
_cell.angle_gamma   90.00
#
_symmetry.space_group_name_H-M   'P 1'
#
loop_
_entity.id
_entity.type
_entity.pdbx_description
1 polymer ?
#
loop_
_entity_poly.entity_id
_entity_poly.type
_entity_poly.pdbx_seq_one_letter_code
_entity_poly.pdbx_strand_id
1 'polypeptide(L)'
;MVKPTLVVLSDNTTITLDGTVLCKISSVLCYEDQYFTWVLVFLGWVIAGLIAYWQFGQSEKASKKDRHNEWVKDFKEKANELETQALRFWINPSDDAENLLYFTNAQRELKELTTIAQDIQTLSNIEYPRTHFIKLRRELTNDRALVDKPLPPSHNKIQEITTVFAELRNIYTRIK
;
A
#
# COMPACT_ATOMS: atom_id res chain seq x y z
N MET A 1 25.88 30.69 -62.90
CA MET A 1 26.36 29.51 -63.66
C MET A 1 27.51 28.90 -62.88
N VAL A 2 27.25 27.84 -62.12
CA VAL A 2 28.28 27.14 -61.33
C VAL A 2 28.42 25.75 -61.93
N LYS A 3 29.64 25.42 -62.38
CA LYS A 3 29.98 24.12 -62.96
C LYS A 3 29.88 23.02 -61.88
N PRO A 4 29.35 21.82 -62.20
CA PRO A 4 29.48 20.69 -61.30
C PRO A 4 30.91 20.15 -61.36
N THR A 5 31.58 20.14 -60.22
CA THR A 5 32.87 19.46 -60.02
C THR A 5 32.59 17.97 -59.86
N LEU A 6 33.00 17.18 -60.84
CA LEU A 6 33.04 15.71 -60.74
C LEU A 6 34.20 15.33 -59.82
N VAL A 7 33.87 14.77 -58.65
CA VAL A 7 34.80 14.00 -57.84
C VAL A 7 34.35 12.55 -57.91
N VAL A 8 35.11 11.74 -58.64
CA VAL A 8 34.98 10.28 -58.68
C VAL A 8 36.07 9.71 -57.77
N LEU A 9 35.67 9.11 -56.66
CA LEU A 9 36.43 8.11 -55.89
C LEU A 9 35.39 7.11 -55.35
N SER A 10 35.28 5.93 -55.95
CA SER A 10 35.91 4.67 -55.51
C SER A 10 35.34 4.17 -54.18
N ASP A 11 34.51 3.13 -54.28
CA ASP A 11 34.16 2.16 -53.24
C ASP A 11 33.73 2.69 -51.86
N ASN A 12 32.43 2.93 -51.70
CA ASN A 12 31.58 2.38 -50.64
C ASN A 12 30.23 3.10 -50.65
N THR A 13 29.18 2.33 -50.39
CA THR A 13 27.78 2.77 -50.25
C THR A 13 27.64 4.07 -49.47
N THR A 14 27.47 5.17 -50.20
CA THR A 14 27.02 6.45 -49.65
C THR A 14 25.52 6.51 -49.89
N ILE A 15 24.76 6.29 -48.82
CA ILE A 15 23.32 6.57 -48.83
C ILE A 15 23.21 8.09 -48.89
N THR A 16 23.05 8.64 -50.09
CA THR A 16 22.56 10.01 -50.25
C THR A 16 21.16 10.02 -49.66
N LEU A 17 21.04 10.49 -48.41
CA LEU A 17 19.76 10.86 -47.81
C LEU A 17 19.27 12.08 -48.59
N ASP A 18 18.71 11.77 -49.74
CA ASP A 18 18.30 12.71 -50.74
C ASP A 18 17.15 13.54 -50.15
N GLY A 19 17.27 14.86 -50.23
CA GLY A 19 16.28 15.83 -49.74
C GLY A 19 14.89 15.64 -50.34
N THR A 20 14.73 14.69 -51.26
CA THR A 20 13.50 14.21 -51.85
C THR A 20 12.55 13.57 -50.85
N VAL A 21 13.00 12.87 -49.79
CA VAL A 21 12.09 12.25 -48.81
C VAL A 21 11.45 13.31 -47.89
N LEU A 22 12.25 14.26 -47.39
CA LEU A 22 11.77 15.39 -46.60
C LEU A 22 10.91 16.36 -47.42
N CYS A 23 11.29 16.64 -48.68
CA CYS A 23 10.44 17.42 -49.58
C CYS A 23 9.12 16.71 -49.89
N LYS A 24 9.13 15.38 -50.06
CA LYS A 24 7.91 14.60 -50.36
C LYS A 24 7.00 14.47 -49.13
N ILE A 25 7.57 14.41 -47.93
CA ILE A 25 6.82 14.52 -46.67
C ILE A 25 6.25 15.94 -46.54
N SER A 26 7.01 16.98 -46.90
CA SER A 26 6.53 18.37 -46.88
C SER A 26 5.44 18.66 -47.93
N SER A 27 5.52 18.05 -49.13
CA SER A 27 4.53 18.24 -50.18
C SER A 27 3.23 17.51 -49.88
N VAL A 28 3.29 16.38 -49.16
CA VAL A 28 2.11 15.67 -48.64
C VAL A 28 1.44 16.44 -47.49
N LEU A 29 2.16 17.31 -46.78
CA LEU A 29 1.57 18.19 -45.76
C LEU A 29 0.91 19.47 -46.34
N CYS A 30 0.98 19.67 -47.66
CA CYS A 30 0.59 20.91 -48.34
C CYS A 30 -0.79 20.85 -49.04
N TYR A 31 -1.62 19.84 -48.73
CA TYR A 31 -3.04 19.83 -49.11
C TYR A 31 -3.88 20.41 -47.97
N GLU A 32 -4.65 21.46 -48.26
CA GLU A 32 -5.45 22.23 -47.28
C GLU A 32 -6.43 21.36 -46.47
N ASP A 33 -6.89 20.24 -47.02
CA ASP A 33 -7.78 19.29 -46.34
C ASP A 33 -7.04 18.28 -45.43
N GLN A 34 -5.74 18.07 -45.66
CA GLN A 34 -4.93 17.10 -44.91
C GLN A 34 -4.50 17.65 -43.54
N TYR A 35 -4.34 18.97 -43.41
CA TYR A 35 -4.12 19.64 -42.12
C TYR A 35 -5.25 19.36 -41.13
N PHE A 36 -6.51 19.44 -41.59
CA PHE A 36 -7.68 19.17 -40.76
C PHE A 36 -7.66 17.73 -40.20
N THR A 37 -7.23 16.78 -41.02
CA THR A 37 -7.10 15.36 -40.63
C THR A 37 -6.03 15.17 -39.54
N TRP A 38 -4.86 15.79 -39.69
CA TRP A 38 -3.80 15.71 -38.67
C TRP A 38 -4.17 16.41 -37.37
N VAL A 39 -4.84 17.56 -37.43
CA VAL A 39 -5.34 18.27 -36.24
C VAL A 39 -6.33 17.41 -35.46
N LEU A 40 -7.24 16.71 -36.15
CA LEU A 40 -8.23 15.83 -35.53
C LEU A 40 -7.56 14.61 -34.87
N VAL A 41 -6.50 14.07 -35.48
CA VAL A 41 -5.66 13.01 -34.88
C VAL A 41 -4.97 13.51 -33.61
N PHE A 42 -4.31 14.68 -33.64
CA PHE A 42 -3.69 15.25 -32.44
C PHE A 42 -4.70 15.52 -31.33
N LEU A 43 -5.90 16.02 -31.67
CA LEU A 43 -6.98 16.22 -30.72
C LEU A 43 -7.40 14.90 -30.05
N GLY A 44 -7.51 13.82 -30.83
CA GLY A 44 -7.78 12.47 -30.31
C GLY A 44 -6.70 11.97 -29.34
N TRP A 45 -5.42 12.24 -29.65
CA TRP A 45 -4.30 11.86 -28.78
C TRP A 45 -4.28 12.68 -27.48
N VAL A 46 -4.61 13.97 -27.55
CA VAL A 46 -4.72 14.84 -26.36
C VAL A 46 -5.83 14.34 -25.44
N ILE A 47 -6.99 14.00 -25.99
CA ILE A 47 -8.12 13.48 -25.20
C ILE A 47 -7.75 12.12 -24.59
N ALA A 48 -7.14 11.22 -25.36
CA ALA A 48 -6.69 9.92 -24.85
C ALA A 48 -5.64 10.07 -23.74
N GLY A 49 -4.68 10.99 -23.91
CA GLY A 49 -3.68 11.32 -22.90
C GLY A 49 -4.31 11.89 -21.62
N LEU A 50 -5.31 12.77 -21.76
CA LEU A 50 -6.07 13.33 -20.64
C LEU A 50 -6.80 12.23 -19.85
N ILE A 51 -7.50 11.33 -20.54
CA ILE A 51 -8.21 10.22 -19.92
C ILE A 51 -7.22 9.28 -19.21
N ALA A 52 -6.12 8.92 -19.86
CA ALA A 52 -5.10 8.04 -19.29
C ALA A 52 -4.46 8.66 -18.04
N TYR A 53 -4.14 9.96 -18.07
CA TYR A 53 -3.62 10.69 -16.92
C TYR A 53 -4.62 10.70 -15.75
N TRP A 54 -5.90 10.94 -16.04
CA TRP A 54 -6.94 10.94 -15.03
C TRP A 54 -7.17 9.55 -14.42
N GLN A 55 -7.16 8.51 -15.25
CA GLN A 55 -7.30 7.11 -14.82
C GLN A 55 -6.11 6.66 -13.97
N PHE A 56 -4.90 7.07 -14.31
CA PHE A 56 -3.70 6.78 -13.53
C PHE A 56 -3.75 7.45 -12.14
N GLY A 57 -4.19 8.71 -12.09
CA GLY A 57 -4.36 9.41 -10.81
C GLY A 57 -5.45 8.81 -9.90
N GLN A 58 -6.51 8.23 -10.47
CA GLN A 58 -7.54 7.53 -9.70
C GLN A 58 -7.09 6.13 -9.26
N SER A 59 -6.34 5.40 -10.10
CA SER A 59 -5.90 4.04 -9.77
C SER A 59 -4.93 4.01 -8.59
N GLU A 60 -4.02 5.00 -8.48
CA GLU A 60 -3.12 5.09 -7.33
C GLU A 60 -3.86 5.37 -6.03
N LYS A 61 -4.86 6.26 -6.05
CA LYS A 61 -5.67 6.58 -4.87
C LYS A 61 -6.54 5.40 -4.44
N ALA A 62 -7.18 4.73 -5.40
CA ALA A 62 -7.96 3.52 -5.15
C ALA A 62 -7.05 2.41 -4.57
N SER A 63 -5.89 2.17 -5.18
CA SER A 63 -4.93 1.15 -4.73
C SER A 63 -4.39 1.41 -3.31
N LYS A 64 -4.14 2.67 -2.93
CA LYS A 64 -3.74 3.02 -1.56
C LYS A 64 -4.87 2.78 -0.56
N LYS A 65 -6.10 3.15 -0.92
CA LYS A 65 -7.29 2.93 -0.09
C LYS A 65 -7.59 1.44 0.11
N ASP A 66 -7.48 0.65 -0.95
CA ASP A 66 -7.72 -0.79 -0.89
C ASP A 66 -6.67 -1.48 0.00
N ARG A 67 -5.38 -1.16 -0.18
CA ARG A 67 -4.30 -1.66 0.68
C ARG A 67 -4.47 -1.26 2.15
N HIS A 68 -4.81 0.00 2.41
CA HIS A 68 -5.10 0.45 3.78
C HIS A 68 -6.24 -0.34 4.41
N ASN A 69 -7.33 -0.52 3.67
CA ASN A 69 -8.51 -1.23 4.17
C ASN A 69 -8.25 -2.73 4.38
N GLU A 70 -7.41 -3.34 3.55
CA GLU A 70 -6.91 -4.71 3.72
C GLU A 70 -6.07 -4.83 4.99
N TRP A 71 -5.06 -3.98 5.20
CA TRP A 71 -4.24 -4.02 6.41
C TRP A 71 -5.02 -3.71 7.68
N VAL A 72 -5.97 -2.78 7.64
CA VAL A 72 -6.88 -2.52 8.77
C VAL A 72 -7.77 -3.74 9.05
N LYS A 73 -8.19 -4.49 8.02
CA LYS A 73 -8.95 -5.72 8.21
C LYS A 73 -8.07 -6.79 8.88
N ASP A 74 -6.88 -7.03 8.37
CA ASP A 74 -5.93 -8.01 8.92
C ASP A 74 -5.54 -7.66 10.37
N PHE A 75 -5.33 -6.38 10.65
CA PHE A 75 -5.10 -5.88 12.00
C PHE A 75 -6.26 -6.24 12.94
N LYS A 76 -7.51 -5.98 12.52
CA LYS A 76 -8.69 -6.24 13.36
C LYS A 76 -8.91 -7.74 13.58
N GLU A 77 -8.63 -8.56 12.57
CA GLU A 77 -8.73 -10.01 12.66
C GLU A 77 -7.73 -10.57 13.67
N LYS A 78 -6.45 -10.22 13.54
CA LYS A 78 -5.41 -10.62 14.50
C LYS A 78 -5.65 -10.06 15.90
N ALA A 79 -6.12 -8.82 16.03
CA ALA A 79 -6.47 -8.25 17.32
C ALA A 79 -7.60 -9.03 18.02
N ASN A 80 -8.61 -9.48 17.27
CA ASN A 80 -9.73 -10.25 17.81
C ASN A 80 -9.31 -11.68 18.19
N GLU A 81 -8.43 -12.28 17.41
CA GLU A 81 -7.84 -13.58 17.74
C GLU A 81 -7.02 -13.50 19.03
N LEU A 82 -6.10 -12.54 19.13
CA LEU A 82 -5.29 -12.32 20.33
C LEU A 82 -6.13 -11.96 21.56
N GLU A 83 -7.18 -11.15 21.40
CA GLU A 83 -8.15 -10.85 22.47
C GLU A 83 -8.82 -12.14 22.97
N THR A 84 -9.31 -12.98 22.05
CA THR A 84 -9.96 -14.25 22.40
C THR A 84 -8.99 -15.20 23.10
N GLN A 85 -7.75 -15.32 22.60
CA GLN A 85 -6.72 -16.13 23.23
C GLN A 85 -6.37 -15.61 24.64
N ALA A 86 -6.27 -14.29 24.81
CA ALA A 86 -6.01 -13.66 26.11
C ALA A 86 -7.13 -13.89 27.12
N LEU A 87 -8.38 -13.75 26.70
CA LEU A 87 -9.52 -14.01 27.55
C LEU A 87 -9.59 -15.48 27.96
N ARG A 88 -9.40 -16.40 27.02
CA ARG A 88 -9.33 -17.84 27.32
C ARG A 88 -8.20 -18.16 28.28
N PHE A 89 -7.05 -17.52 28.11
CA PHE A 89 -5.92 -17.68 28.99
C PHE A 89 -6.26 -17.26 30.42
N TRP A 90 -6.85 -16.07 30.63
CA TRP A 90 -7.12 -15.58 31.99
C TRP A 90 -8.29 -16.28 32.70
N ILE A 91 -9.28 -16.78 31.94
CA ILE A 91 -10.48 -17.41 32.48
C ILE A 91 -10.25 -18.89 32.81
N ASN A 92 -9.44 -19.60 32.03
CA ASN A 92 -9.23 -21.03 32.22
C ASN A 92 -8.07 -21.31 33.17
N PRO A 93 -8.15 -22.36 34.00
CA PRO A 93 -6.98 -22.88 34.71
C PRO A 93 -5.98 -23.43 33.69
N SER A 94 -4.68 -23.29 33.97
CA SER A 94 -3.62 -23.85 33.13
C SER A 94 -2.35 -24.08 33.93
N ASP A 95 -1.53 -25.01 33.44
CA ASP A 95 -0.24 -25.34 34.05
C ASP A 95 0.86 -24.35 33.66
N ASP A 96 1.98 -24.36 34.39
CA ASP A 96 3.12 -23.47 34.15
C ASP A 96 3.71 -23.59 32.74
N ALA A 97 3.72 -24.80 32.18
CA ALA A 97 4.18 -25.04 30.81
C ALA A 97 3.26 -24.36 29.77
N GLU A 98 1.95 -24.40 30.00
CA GLU A 98 0.97 -23.74 29.14
C GLU A 98 1.02 -22.21 29.29
N ASN A 99 1.32 -21.72 30.49
CA ASN A 99 1.55 -20.29 30.75
C ASN A 99 2.73 -19.74 29.96
N LEU A 100 3.88 -20.43 29.99
CA LEU A 100 5.07 -20.04 29.23
C LEU A 100 4.84 -20.09 27.72
N LEU A 101 4.13 -21.11 27.24
CA LEU A 101 3.78 -21.23 25.83
C LEU A 101 2.87 -20.08 25.39
N TYR A 102 1.85 -19.76 26.21
CA TYR A 102 0.96 -18.64 25.95
C TYR A 102 1.71 -17.31 25.85
N PHE A 103 2.60 -16.99 26.81
CA PHE A 103 3.35 -15.73 26.75
C PHE A 103 4.26 -15.63 25.53
N THR A 104 4.89 -16.74 25.14
CA THR A 104 5.72 -16.77 23.93
C THR A 104 4.89 -16.50 22.68
N ASN A 105 3.72 -17.13 22.58
CA ASN A 105 2.79 -16.92 21.47
C ASN A 105 2.22 -15.50 21.46
N ALA A 106 1.75 -15.00 22.61
CA ALA A 106 1.23 -13.66 22.76
C ALA A 106 2.27 -12.59 22.41
N GLN A 107 3.54 -12.79 22.78
CA GLN A 107 4.62 -11.88 22.40
C GLN A 107 4.87 -11.87 20.88
N ARG A 108 4.79 -13.04 20.22
CA ARG A 108 4.93 -13.14 18.77
C ARG A 108 3.76 -12.47 18.05
N GLU A 109 2.54 -12.77 18.45
CA GLU A 109 1.32 -12.17 17.88
C GLU A 109 1.27 -10.66 18.10
N LEU A 110 1.67 -10.21 19.29
CA LEU A 110 1.78 -8.78 19.57
C LEU A 110 2.81 -8.11 18.66
N LYS A 111 3.96 -8.76 18.41
CA LYS A 111 4.97 -8.24 17.47
C LYS A 111 4.40 -8.12 16.06
N GLU A 112 3.71 -9.15 15.57
CA GLU A 112 3.04 -9.10 14.27
C GLU A 112 2.00 -7.97 14.19
N LEU A 113 1.20 -7.81 15.25
CA LEU A 113 0.21 -6.74 15.35
C LEU A 113 0.87 -5.35 15.32
N THR A 114 2.02 -5.19 15.99
CA THR A 114 2.79 -3.93 15.95
C THR A 114 3.42 -3.67 14.58
N THR A 115 3.86 -4.70 13.87
CA THR A 115 4.37 -4.56 12.50
C THR A 115 3.27 -4.06 11.56
N ILE A 116 2.09 -4.68 11.59
CA ILE A 116 0.95 -4.25 10.77
C ILE A 116 0.55 -2.81 11.11
N ALA A 117 0.55 -2.45 12.41
CA ALA A 117 0.29 -1.09 12.85
C ALA A 117 1.31 -0.07 12.31
N GLN A 118 2.59 -0.45 12.21
CA GLN A 118 3.63 0.38 11.60
C GLN A 118 3.44 0.48 10.08
N ASP A 119 3.09 -0.62 9.42
CA ASP A 119 2.80 -0.62 7.98
C ASP A 119 1.62 0.32 7.69
N ILE A 120 0.53 0.25 8.47
CA ILE A 120 -0.60 1.19 8.36
C ILE A 120 -0.15 2.65 8.54
N GLN A 121 0.78 2.94 9.46
CA GLN A 121 1.33 4.29 9.64
C GLN A 121 2.13 4.76 8.41
N THR A 122 2.77 3.87 7.65
CA THR A 122 3.49 4.27 6.43
C THR A 122 2.53 4.64 5.28
N LEU A 123 1.36 3.99 5.20
CA LEU A 123 0.36 4.26 4.16
C LEU A 123 -0.67 5.33 4.54
N SER A 124 -0.88 5.56 5.83
CA SER A 124 -1.90 6.46 6.35
C SER A 124 -1.32 7.43 7.37
N ASN A 125 -1.97 8.59 7.52
CA ASN A 125 -1.53 9.60 8.49
C ASN A 125 -1.97 9.28 9.93
N ILE A 126 -2.17 7.99 10.25
CA ILE A 126 -2.56 7.51 11.58
C ILE A 126 -1.29 7.33 12.40
N GLU A 127 -1.18 8.06 13.51
CA GLU A 127 -0.04 7.93 14.41
C GLU A 127 -0.07 6.59 15.16
N TYR A 128 1.10 5.94 15.25
CA TYR A 128 1.25 4.68 15.96
C TYR A 128 0.95 4.85 17.48
N PRO A 129 -0.07 4.17 18.03
CA PRO A 129 -0.52 4.36 19.41
C PRO A 129 0.38 3.60 20.39
N ARG A 130 1.62 4.07 20.55
CA ARG A 130 2.67 3.42 21.35
C ARG A 130 2.24 3.12 22.78
N THR A 131 1.50 4.04 23.40
CA THR A 131 1.00 3.89 24.78
C THR A 131 0.06 2.69 24.93
N HIS A 132 -0.83 2.48 23.97
CA HIS A 132 -1.79 1.38 23.97
C HIS A 132 -1.08 0.04 23.80
N PHE A 133 -0.09 -0.07 22.91
CA PHE A 133 0.70 -1.29 22.74
C PHE A 133 1.57 -1.61 23.96
N ILE A 134 2.13 -0.60 24.63
CA ILE A 134 2.87 -0.80 25.88
C ILE A 134 1.92 -1.31 26.98
N LYS A 135 0.72 -0.73 27.10
CA LYS A 135 -0.29 -1.16 28.06
C LYS A 135 -0.75 -2.59 27.75
N LEU A 136 -1.06 -2.88 26.49
CA LEU A 136 -1.48 -4.21 26.04
C LEU A 136 -0.42 -5.27 26.36
N ARG A 137 0.85 -4.99 26.08
CA ARG A 137 1.97 -5.90 26.42
C ARG A 137 2.00 -6.19 27.91
N ARG A 138 1.91 -5.15 28.74
CA ARG A 138 1.95 -5.29 30.19
C ARG A 138 0.80 -6.16 30.68
N GLU A 139 -0.41 -5.95 30.19
CA GLU A 139 -1.57 -6.74 30.63
C GLU A 139 -1.49 -8.21 30.20
N LEU A 140 -0.97 -8.48 28.99
CA LEU A 140 -0.81 -9.83 28.46
C LEU A 140 0.31 -10.63 29.15
N THR A 141 1.42 -10.00 29.54
CA THR A 141 2.63 -10.69 30.03
C THR A 141 2.95 -10.40 31.50
N ASN A 142 1.96 -9.98 32.31
CA ASN A 142 2.21 -9.72 33.73
C ASN A 142 2.22 -11.02 34.54
N ASP A 143 3.42 -11.58 34.72
CA ASP A 143 3.66 -12.81 35.48
C ASP A 143 3.21 -12.74 36.94
N ARG A 144 3.21 -11.54 37.55
CA ARG A 144 2.84 -11.38 38.97
C ARG A 144 1.37 -11.71 39.23
N ALA A 145 0.53 -11.59 38.22
CA ALA A 145 -0.91 -11.87 38.30
C ALA A 145 -1.27 -13.33 37.99
N LEU A 146 -0.27 -14.19 37.70
CA LEU A 146 -0.50 -15.63 37.48
C LEU A 146 -1.00 -16.34 38.74
N VAL A 147 -0.63 -15.84 39.93
CA VAL A 147 -1.02 -16.41 41.22
C VAL A 147 -2.53 -16.38 41.43
N ASP A 148 -3.21 -15.37 40.86
CA ASP A 148 -4.64 -15.14 41.03
C ASP A 148 -5.50 -15.82 39.94
N LYS A 149 -4.88 -16.59 39.04
CA LYS A 149 -5.55 -17.29 37.94
C LYS A 149 -6.21 -18.59 38.45
N PRO A 150 -7.40 -18.99 37.97
CA PRO A 150 -8.26 -18.35 36.97
C PRO A 150 -9.03 -17.13 37.51
N LEU A 151 -9.17 -16.11 36.67
CA LEU A 151 -9.88 -14.87 37.01
C LEU A 151 -11.37 -14.97 36.64
N PRO A 152 -12.28 -14.41 37.46
CA PRO A 152 -13.69 -14.31 37.09
C PRO A 152 -13.86 -13.38 35.88
N PRO A 153 -14.86 -13.59 35.00
CA PRO A 153 -15.07 -12.76 33.81
C PRO A 153 -15.25 -11.26 34.08
N SER A 154 -15.68 -10.90 35.28
CA SER A 154 -15.87 -9.51 35.74
C SER A 154 -14.60 -8.86 36.28
N HIS A 155 -13.47 -9.58 36.33
CA HIS A 155 -12.23 -9.07 36.90
C HIS A 155 -11.70 -7.85 36.13
N ASN A 156 -11.21 -6.84 36.85
CA ASN A 156 -10.73 -5.57 36.27
C ASN A 156 -9.72 -5.81 35.14
N LYS A 157 -8.84 -6.80 35.29
CA LYS A 157 -7.86 -7.17 34.25
C LYS A 157 -8.49 -7.56 32.91
N ILE A 158 -9.57 -8.33 32.94
CA ILE A 158 -10.30 -8.73 31.73
C ILE A 158 -10.96 -7.51 31.08
N GLN A 159 -11.52 -6.61 31.89
CA GLN A 159 -12.09 -5.36 31.41
C GLN A 159 -11.03 -4.44 30.80
N GLU A 160 -9.84 -4.36 31.40
CA GLU A 160 -8.74 -3.55 30.89
C GLU A 160 -8.23 -4.07 29.54
N ILE A 161 -8.05 -5.39 29.41
CA ILE A 161 -7.63 -6.03 28.14
C ILE A 161 -8.64 -5.71 27.04
N THR A 162 -9.93 -5.96 27.28
CA THR A 162 -10.99 -5.70 26.30
C THR A 162 -11.11 -4.22 25.94
N THR A 163 -10.93 -3.32 26.92
CA THR A 163 -10.92 -1.86 26.69
C THR A 163 -9.77 -1.44 25.79
N VAL A 164 -8.55 -1.92 26.05
CA VAL A 164 -7.37 -1.57 25.23
C VAL A 164 -7.52 -2.10 23.80
N PHE A 165 -8.07 -3.31 23.62
CA PHE A 165 -8.39 -3.84 22.29
C PHE A 165 -9.49 -3.04 21.58
N ALA A 166 -10.52 -2.59 22.30
CA ALA A 166 -11.57 -1.73 21.75
C ALA A 166 -11.01 -0.37 21.30
N GLU A 167 -10.16 0.25 22.11
CA GLU A 167 -9.48 1.51 21.78
C GLU A 167 -8.60 1.34 20.51
N LEU A 168 -7.79 0.29 20.44
CA LEU A 168 -6.98 -0.01 19.26
C LEU A 168 -7.85 -0.19 18.00
N ARG A 169 -8.95 -0.93 18.08
CA ARG A 169 -9.88 -1.13 16.94
C ARG A 169 -10.56 0.17 16.49
N ASN A 170 -10.76 1.12 17.40
CA ASN A 170 -11.36 2.43 17.11
C ASN A 170 -10.35 3.39 16.46
N ILE A 171 -9.07 3.30 16.80
CA ILE A 171 -8.01 4.09 16.14
C ILE A 171 -7.86 3.65 14.68
N TYR A 172 -7.88 2.34 14.43
CA TYR A 172 -7.74 1.79 13.09
C TYR A 172 -9.09 1.66 12.38
N THR A 173 -9.54 2.75 11.74
CA THR A 173 -10.76 2.75 10.92
C THR A 173 -10.47 2.59 9.42
N ARG A 174 -11.43 1.99 8.71
CA ARG A 174 -11.41 1.95 7.24
C ARG A 174 -11.63 3.36 6.68
N ILE A 175 -10.89 3.68 5.62
CA ILE A 175 -11.07 4.94 4.90
C ILE A 175 -12.29 4.77 3.98
N LYS A 176 -13.27 5.68 4.13
CA LYS A 176 -14.51 5.70 3.35
C LYS A 176 -14.31 6.14 1.92
#